data_AF-A0A6P6N6S1-F1
#
_entry.id   AF-A0A6P6N6S1-F1
#
_cell.length_a   1.000
_cell.length_b   1.000
_cell.length_c   1.000
_cell.angle_alpha   90.00
_cell.angle_beta   90.00
_cell.angle_gamma   90.00
#
_symmetry.space_group_name_H-M   'P 1'
#
loop_
_entity.id
_entity.type
_entity.pdbx_description
1 polymer ?
#
loop_
_entity_poly.entity_id
_entity_poly.type
_entity_poly.pdbx_seq_one_letter_code
_entity_poly.pdbx_strand_id
1 'polypeptide(L)'
;MSVWDISMDSSGRVEFLQALAEGCVLPTAQQGLEQVWQLLLLCLLCRVICRLGVSCHVKHLSSLAGGLYVLYTFFELHMMWVIILCLLCYLILLLSINSSRRGVFLSVVILIYMLMGELHMIDPVTWHKMRGSQMVVAMKAISLAFDLDRGAVSNFPSPLEFMGYLCFPGTIIFGPWISFASYTDAINGCKMSVGWFGKIALSFLRSQICLVISNCIAPYLFPYFIPIYGDGLPRRWLHAYENAVSFHFSNYFVSYLSETTTVMAGAGFSEHKDHIKWDIAVAKPMNVELPRSMVEVVTSWNLPMSKWLNAYVFKSALKLGTFPAILVTYTASALLHGLSFHLGAVLLSLGFITYVEHVLRKRLAAIFSACILSKRCPNDCHHQNKKMVWVYGVNLFFSALSIFHLTYLGSLFDSEMDSMHAEEGYMASHTIQKWSELNWASHWVMFGCFVFYWLI
;
A
#
# COMPACT_ATOMS: atom_id res chain seq x y z
N MET A 1 25.31 -5.46 -42.76
CA MET A 1 26.30 -5.51 -41.68
C MET A 1 25.72 -4.74 -40.51
N SER A 2 25.37 -5.46 -39.46
CA SER A 2 24.61 -5.07 -38.28
C SER A 2 25.33 -4.01 -37.43
N VAL A 3 24.61 -2.97 -37.03
CA VAL A 3 25.11 -1.82 -36.22
C VAL A 3 24.96 -2.07 -34.70
N TRP A 4 24.72 -3.30 -34.26
CA TRP A 4 24.37 -3.58 -32.85
C TRP A 4 25.15 -4.72 -32.19
N ASP A 5 26.28 -5.14 -32.75
CA ASP A 5 27.26 -5.97 -32.02
C ASP A 5 28.22 -5.08 -31.24
N ILE A 6 27.74 -4.49 -30.14
CA ILE A 6 28.61 -3.92 -29.11
C ILE A 6 28.64 -4.93 -27.97
N SER A 7 29.65 -5.81 -28.01
CA SER A 7 30.20 -6.35 -26.78
C SER A 7 30.67 -5.16 -25.94
N MET A 8 29.90 -4.75 -24.94
CA MET A 8 30.26 -3.63 -24.06
C MET A 8 31.57 -3.93 -23.32
N ASP A 9 32.63 -3.33 -23.82
CA ASP A 9 33.93 -3.22 -23.16
C ASP A 9 33.75 -2.55 -21.77
N SER A 10 34.67 -2.79 -20.83
CA SER A 10 34.56 -2.26 -19.47
C SER A 10 34.45 -0.73 -19.42
N SER A 11 35.02 -0.02 -20.42
CA SER A 11 34.91 1.44 -20.54
C SER A 11 33.46 1.90 -20.79
N GLY A 12 32.75 1.25 -21.72
CA GLY A 12 31.37 1.63 -22.08
C GLY A 12 30.37 1.39 -20.94
N ARG A 13 30.61 0.39 -20.08
CA ARG A 13 29.82 0.17 -18.86
C ARG A 13 30.02 1.27 -17.82
N VAL A 14 31.26 1.73 -17.66
CA VAL A 14 31.58 2.82 -16.72
C VAL A 14 30.96 4.13 -17.19
N GLU A 15 31.07 4.44 -18.49
CA GLU A 15 30.46 5.63 -19.10
C GLU A 15 28.93 5.63 -18.95
N PHE A 16 28.26 4.50 -19.17
CA PHE A 16 26.82 4.39 -18.94
C PHE A 16 26.44 4.53 -17.47
N LEU A 17 27.16 3.89 -16.54
CA LEU A 17 26.88 4.01 -15.11
C LEU A 17 27.06 5.46 -14.64
N GLN A 18 28.06 6.16 -15.17
CA GLN A 18 28.26 7.59 -14.89
C GLN A 18 27.13 8.44 -15.48
N ALA A 19 26.75 8.20 -16.74
CA ALA A 19 25.62 8.88 -17.36
C ALA A 19 24.29 8.61 -16.63
N LEU A 20 24.08 7.40 -16.11
CA LEU A 20 22.90 7.06 -15.31
C LEU A 20 22.92 7.76 -13.95
N ALA A 21 24.08 7.81 -13.31
CA ALA A 21 24.26 8.47 -12.02
C ALA A 21 24.00 9.99 -12.13
N GLU A 22 24.60 10.65 -13.11
CA GLU A 22 24.48 12.10 -13.33
C GLU A 22 23.13 12.47 -13.97
N GLY A 23 22.64 11.66 -14.92
CA GLY A 23 21.45 11.95 -15.70
C GLY A 23 20.13 11.54 -15.05
N CYS A 24 20.11 10.54 -14.17
CA CYS A 24 18.87 10.04 -13.55
C CYS A 24 18.95 10.00 -12.02
N VAL A 25 19.97 9.35 -11.44
CA VAL A 25 20.00 9.06 -10.00
C VAL A 25 20.02 10.34 -9.16
N LEU A 26 20.96 11.25 -9.45
CA LEU A 26 21.11 12.49 -8.68
C LEU A 26 19.90 13.42 -8.84
N PRO A 27 19.42 13.73 -10.07
CA PRO A 27 18.22 14.55 -10.25
C PRO A 27 16.98 13.95 -9.57
N THR A 28 16.77 12.63 -9.69
CA THR A 28 15.62 11.95 -9.08
C THR A 28 15.65 12.03 -7.56
N ALA A 29 16.82 11.82 -6.94
CA ALA A 29 16.96 11.91 -5.50
C ALA A 29 16.77 13.36 -4.98
N GLN A 30 17.27 14.36 -5.72
CA GLN A 30 17.09 15.77 -5.39
C GLN A 30 15.62 16.19 -5.50
N GLN A 31 14.97 15.89 -6.62
CA GLN A 31 13.54 16.17 -6.83
C GLN A 31 12.68 15.51 -5.74
N GLY A 32 12.97 14.25 -5.39
CA GLY A 32 12.26 13.56 -4.32
C GLY A 32 12.37 14.28 -2.97
N LEU A 33 13.56 14.82 -2.64
CA LEU A 33 13.75 15.61 -1.41
C LEU A 33 13.05 16.98 -1.48
N GLU A 34 13.16 17.68 -2.61
CA GLU A 34 12.52 18.98 -2.85
C GLU A 34 11.00 18.93 -2.71
N GLN A 35 10.38 17.79 -3.08
CA GLN A 35 8.94 17.61 -2.95
C GLN A 35 8.48 17.36 -1.51
N VAL A 36 9.33 16.81 -0.63
CA VAL A 36 8.90 16.30 0.69
C VAL A 36 9.51 17.02 1.89
N TRP A 37 10.52 17.89 1.70
CA TRP A 37 11.23 18.51 2.82
C TRP A 37 10.32 19.34 3.75
N GLN A 38 9.32 20.04 3.20
CA GLN A 38 8.36 20.82 4.00
C GLN A 38 7.52 19.92 4.91
N LEU A 39 7.10 18.76 4.39
CA LEU A 39 6.37 17.75 5.16
C LEU A 39 7.24 17.20 6.30
N LEU A 40 8.50 16.86 6.02
CA LEU A 40 9.44 16.39 7.03
C LEU A 40 9.66 17.46 8.12
N LEU A 41 9.87 18.71 7.71
CA LEU A 41 10.04 19.83 8.66
C LEU A 41 8.84 19.95 9.59
N LEU A 42 7.62 19.89 9.05
CA LEU A 42 6.39 20.00 9.86
C LEU A 42 6.16 18.81 10.77
N CYS A 43 6.49 17.59 10.34
CA CYS A 43 6.46 16.42 11.21
C CYS A 43 7.41 16.59 12.40
N LEU A 44 8.62 17.09 12.15
CA LEU A 44 9.61 17.37 13.18
C LEU A 44 9.14 18.48 14.13
N LEU A 45 8.61 19.59 13.60
CA LEU A 45 8.08 20.70 14.41
C LEU A 45 6.91 20.25 15.29
N CYS A 46 5.95 19.50 14.73
CA CYS A 46 4.85 18.91 15.49
C CYS A 46 5.37 18.04 16.65
N ARG A 47 6.41 17.23 16.40
CA ARG A 47 7.03 16.42 17.44
C ARG A 47 7.71 17.25 18.52
N VAL A 48 8.47 18.28 18.15
CA VAL A 48 9.12 19.20 19.10
C VAL A 48 8.07 19.85 20.00
N ILE A 49 6.97 20.36 19.43
CA ILE A 49 5.86 20.96 20.20
C ILE A 49 5.28 19.96 21.20
N CYS A 50 5.04 18.71 20.78
CA CYS A 50 4.54 17.66 21.68
C CYS A 50 5.49 17.34 22.84
N ARG A 51 6.79 17.66 22.73
CA ARG A 51 7.82 17.48 23.76
C ARG A 51 8.01 18.68 24.70
N LEU A 52 7.53 19.87 24.33
CA LEU A 52 7.73 21.12 25.12
C LEU A 52 6.87 21.21 26.40
N GLY A 53 6.19 20.13 26.82
CA GLY A 53 5.37 20.13 28.04
C GLY A 53 4.13 21.02 27.96
N VAL A 54 3.72 21.44 26.75
CA VAL A 54 2.52 22.27 26.52
C VAL A 54 1.23 21.49 26.78
N SER A 55 0.12 22.21 26.97
CA SER A 55 -1.20 21.61 27.22
C SER A 55 -1.68 20.73 26.07
N CYS A 56 -2.53 19.76 26.36
CA CYS A 56 -3.06 18.81 25.37
C CYS A 56 -3.75 19.52 24.19
N HIS A 57 -4.52 20.58 24.48
CA HIS A 57 -5.18 21.39 23.46
C HIS A 57 -4.20 22.03 22.48
N VAL A 58 -3.07 22.56 22.97
CA VAL A 58 -2.04 23.16 22.10
C VAL A 58 -1.42 22.11 21.20
N LYS A 59 -1.20 20.89 21.71
CA LYS A 59 -0.67 19.79 20.89
C LYS A 59 -1.63 19.40 19.77
N HIS A 60 -2.92 19.19 20.07
CA HIS A 60 -3.93 18.89 19.06
C HIS A 60 -4.12 20.03 18.04
N LEU A 61 -4.11 21.28 18.51
CA LEU A 61 -4.16 22.44 17.63
C LEU A 61 -2.94 22.52 16.72
N SER A 62 -1.75 22.22 17.23
CA SER A 62 -0.52 22.18 16.41
C SER A 62 -0.57 21.07 15.36
N SER A 63 -1.15 19.91 15.71
CA SER A 63 -1.39 18.82 14.77
C SER A 63 -2.35 19.26 13.66
N LEU A 64 -3.48 19.88 14.03
CA LEU A 64 -4.45 20.39 13.06
C LEU A 64 -3.84 21.46 12.15
N ALA A 65 -3.17 22.47 12.71
CA ALA A 65 -2.56 23.55 11.94
C ALA A 65 -1.46 23.04 11.00
N GLY A 66 -0.59 22.16 11.49
CA GLY A 66 0.46 21.53 10.67
C GLY A 66 -0.14 20.67 9.55
N GLY A 67 -1.20 19.92 9.85
CA GLY A 67 -1.96 19.14 8.87
C GLY A 67 -2.57 19.97 7.76
N LEU A 68 -3.25 21.06 8.12
CA LEU A 68 -3.86 21.99 7.16
C LEU A 68 -2.81 22.67 6.28
N TYR A 69 -1.68 23.09 6.86
CA TYR A 69 -0.58 23.66 6.08
C TYR A 69 -0.02 22.63 5.08
N VAL A 70 0.25 21.40 5.53
CA VAL A 70 0.73 20.32 4.65
C VAL A 70 -0.27 20.05 3.51
N LEU A 71 -1.56 19.98 3.83
CA LEU A 71 -2.61 19.79 2.83
C LEU A 71 -2.60 20.93 1.79
N TYR A 72 -2.43 22.17 2.23
CA TYR A 72 -2.31 23.33 1.34
C TYR A 72 -1.06 23.25 0.46
N THR A 73 0.10 22.87 1.00
CA THR A 73 1.33 22.71 0.20
C THR A 73 1.15 21.70 -0.93
N PHE A 74 0.49 20.57 -0.67
CA PHE A 74 0.36 19.50 -1.67
C PHE A 74 -0.82 19.68 -2.64
N PHE A 75 -1.94 20.22 -2.15
CA PHE A 75 -3.20 20.29 -2.90
C PHE A 75 -3.73 21.71 -3.14
N GLU A 76 -3.06 22.73 -2.63
CA GLU A 76 -3.47 24.14 -2.75
C GLU A 76 -4.92 24.32 -2.28
N LEU A 77 -5.78 24.94 -3.10
CA LEU A 77 -7.20 25.14 -2.78
C LEU A 77 -8.01 23.84 -2.80
N HIS A 78 -7.53 22.77 -3.45
CA HIS A 78 -8.24 21.49 -3.50
C HIS A 78 -8.26 20.77 -2.14
N MET A 79 -7.46 21.21 -1.16
CA MET A 79 -7.55 20.70 0.21
C MET A 79 -8.95 20.84 0.83
N MET A 80 -9.76 21.77 0.33
CA MET A 80 -11.12 22.01 0.83
C MET A 80 -11.99 20.76 0.78
N TRP A 81 -11.81 19.89 -0.22
CA TRP A 81 -12.53 18.62 -0.30
C TRP A 81 -12.16 17.67 0.84
N VAL A 82 -10.88 17.61 1.23
CA VAL A 82 -10.44 16.78 2.36
C VAL A 82 -11.03 17.33 3.67
N ILE A 83 -11.05 18.66 3.81
CA ILE A 83 -11.63 19.34 4.97
C ILE A 83 -13.15 19.11 5.05
N ILE A 84 -13.86 19.19 3.93
CA ILE A 84 -15.30 18.90 3.85
C ILE A 84 -15.58 17.47 4.31
N LEU A 85 -14.77 16.49 3.88
CA LEU A 85 -14.91 15.11 4.35
C LEU A 85 -14.71 15.02 5.88
N CYS A 86 -13.67 15.66 6.43
CA CYS A 86 -13.44 15.68 7.88
C CYS A 86 -14.64 16.25 8.65
N LEU A 87 -15.16 17.40 8.20
CA LEU A 87 -16.33 18.06 8.82
C LEU A 87 -17.59 17.21 8.72
N LEU A 88 -17.84 16.61 7.55
CA LEU A 88 -18.95 15.70 7.33
C LEU A 88 -18.86 14.48 8.27
N CYS A 89 -17.68 13.88 8.40
CA CYS A 89 -17.47 12.75 9.29
C CYS A 89 -17.80 13.09 10.75
N TYR A 90 -17.34 14.25 11.22
CA TYR A 90 -17.62 14.69 12.59
C TYR A 90 -19.11 14.99 12.81
N LEU A 91 -19.76 15.68 11.86
CA LEU A 91 -21.19 15.97 11.91
C LEU A 91 -22.01 14.68 12.01
N ILE A 92 -21.70 13.69 11.17
CA ILE A 92 -22.39 12.39 11.18
C ILE A 92 -22.17 11.65 12.51
N LEU A 93 -20.96 11.69 13.08
CA LEU A 93 -20.69 11.10 14.39
C LEU A 93 -21.48 11.79 15.50
N LEU A 94 -21.62 13.12 15.47
CA LEU A 94 -22.45 13.86 16.42
C LEU A 94 -23.94 13.51 16.28
N LEU A 95 -24.47 13.48 15.06
CA LEU A 95 -25.87 13.12 14.79
C LEU A 95 -26.18 11.67 15.19
N SER A 96 -25.18 10.79 15.20
CA SER A 96 -25.31 9.38 15.54
C SER A 96 -24.79 9.04 16.95
N ILE A 97 -24.61 10.03 17.84
CA ILE A 97 -24.00 9.83 19.17
C ILE A 97 -24.70 8.75 20.02
N ASN A 98 -26.02 8.64 19.91
CA ASN A 98 -26.85 7.67 20.64
C ASN A 98 -27.05 6.33 19.88
N SER A 99 -26.49 6.20 18.67
CA SER A 99 -26.62 4.99 17.85
C SER A 99 -25.53 3.98 18.18
N SER A 100 -25.88 2.69 18.13
CA SER A 100 -24.94 1.56 18.25
C SER A 100 -24.35 1.11 16.90
N ARG A 101 -24.66 1.81 15.80
CA ARG A 101 -24.26 1.48 14.42
C ARG A 101 -23.53 2.63 13.73
N ARG A 102 -22.80 3.46 14.47
CA ARG A 102 -22.09 4.64 13.96
C ARG A 102 -21.10 4.26 12.85
N GLY A 103 -20.35 3.19 13.05
CA GLY A 103 -19.34 2.72 12.09
C GLY A 103 -19.94 2.37 10.73
N VAL A 104 -21.04 1.63 10.70
CA VAL A 104 -21.71 1.25 9.45
C VAL A 104 -22.30 2.48 8.75
N PHE A 105 -23.02 3.33 9.49
CA PHE A 105 -23.65 4.52 8.93
C PHE A 105 -22.61 5.48 8.34
N LEU A 106 -21.55 5.78 9.09
CA LEU A 106 -20.45 6.63 8.63
C LEU A 106 -19.75 6.04 7.41
N SER A 107 -19.52 4.72 7.38
CA SER A 107 -18.90 4.05 6.22
C SER A 107 -19.71 4.24 4.95
N VAL A 108 -21.05 4.14 5.03
CA VAL A 108 -21.94 4.36 3.88
C VAL A 108 -21.90 5.82 3.41
N VAL A 109 -21.95 6.78 4.35
CA VAL A 109 -21.88 8.21 3.99
C VAL A 109 -20.55 8.57 3.33
N ILE A 110 -19.43 8.07 3.87
CA ILE A 110 -18.10 8.28 3.28
C ILE A 110 -18.01 7.64 1.90
N LEU A 111 -18.54 6.42 1.73
CA LEU A 111 -18.56 5.76 0.42
C LEU A 111 -19.34 6.59 -0.61
N ILE A 112 -20.52 7.11 -0.24
CA ILE A 112 -21.31 7.98 -1.13
C ILE A 112 -20.51 9.24 -1.47
N TYR A 113 -19.87 9.89 -0.49
CA TYR A 113 -19.04 11.07 -0.73
C TYR A 113 -17.89 10.78 -1.71
N MET A 114 -17.17 9.67 -1.52
CA MET A 114 -16.07 9.27 -2.41
C MET A 114 -16.57 8.97 -3.82
N LEU A 115 -17.71 8.29 -3.97
CA LEU A 115 -18.32 8.00 -5.28
C LEU A 115 -18.86 9.26 -5.97
N MET A 116 -19.41 10.21 -5.22
CA MET A 116 -19.82 11.51 -5.77
C MET A 116 -18.61 12.32 -6.28
N GLY A 117 -17.50 12.30 -5.53
CA GLY A 117 -16.24 12.91 -5.95
C GLY A 117 -15.70 12.28 -7.24
N GLU A 118 -15.75 10.95 -7.33
CA GLU A 118 -15.30 10.18 -8.51
C GLU A 118 -16.14 10.47 -9.77
N LEU A 119 -17.48 10.49 -9.63
CA LEU A 119 -18.38 10.43 -10.78
C LEU A 119 -18.94 11.80 -11.23
N HIS A 120 -19.04 12.79 -10.34
CA HIS A 120 -19.91 13.96 -10.60
C HIS A 120 -19.33 15.32 -10.22
N MET A 121 -18.35 15.41 -9.31
CA MET A 121 -18.04 16.70 -8.68
C MET A 121 -16.71 17.35 -9.06
N ILE A 122 -15.68 16.57 -9.41
CA ILE A 122 -14.31 17.09 -9.55
C ILE A 122 -13.70 16.49 -10.82
N ASP A 123 -12.85 17.27 -11.50
CA ASP A 123 -12.10 16.74 -12.64
C ASP A 123 -11.22 15.54 -12.19
N PRO A 124 -11.10 14.49 -13.01
CA PRO A 124 -10.42 13.25 -12.61
C PRO A 124 -8.98 13.48 -12.15
N VAL A 125 -8.24 14.40 -12.76
CA VAL A 125 -6.84 14.70 -12.44
C VAL A 125 -6.71 15.22 -11.01
N THR A 126 -7.50 16.22 -10.67
CA THR A 126 -7.51 16.82 -9.34
C THR A 126 -8.00 15.84 -8.28
N TRP A 127 -9.05 15.06 -8.59
CA TRP A 127 -9.56 14.04 -7.68
C TRP A 127 -8.52 12.95 -7.40
N HIS A 128 -7.86 12.44 -8.43
CA HIS A 128 -6.81 11.41 -8.30
C HIS A 128 -5.64 11.91 -7.44
N LYS A 129 -5.25 13.19 -7.59
CA LYS A 129 -4.17 13.79 -6.79
C LYS A 129 -4.46 13.76 -5.29
N MET A 130 -5.70 14.05 -4.87
CA MET A 130 -6.08 14.10 -3.45
C MET A 130 -6.64 12.79 -2.88
N ARG A 131 -6.91 11.78 -3.73
CA ARG A 131 -7.56 10.52 -3.36
C ARG A 131 -6.86 9.82 -2.20
N GLY A 132 -5.52 9.76 -2.21
CA GLY A 132 -4.74 9.11 -1.15
C GLY A 132 -5.04 9.70 0.25
N SER A 133 -5.09 11.02 0.36
CA SER A 133 -5.42 11.70 1.62
C SER A 133 -6.88 11.48 2.04
N GLN A 134 -7.82 11.48 1.09
CA GLN A 134 -9.22 11.17 1.35
C GLN A 134 -9.39 9.75 1.91
N MET A 135 -8.68 8.77 1.33
CA MET A 135 -8.68 7.39 1.83
C MET A 135 -8.16 7.29 3.26
N VAL A 136 -7.07 8.00 3.59
CA VAL A 136 -6.52 7.99 4.96
C VAL A 136 -7.54 8.57 5.95
N VAL A 137 -8.16 9.70 5.61
CA VAL A 137 -9.21 10.32 6.43
C VAL A 137 -10.40 9.36 6.62
N ALA A 138 -10.86 8.73 5.53
CA ALA A 138 -11.93 7.75 5.55
C ALA A 138 -11.62 6.57 6.49
N MET A 139 -10.44 5.96 6.33
CA MET A 139 -10.02 4.82 7.16
C MET A 139 -9.95 5.19 8.64
N LYS A 140 -9.39 6.36 8.96
CA LYS A 140 -9.31 6.89 10.34
C LYS A 140 -10.68 7.14 10.93
N ALA A 141 -11.56 7.86 10.22
CA ALA A 141 -12.90 8.20 10.69
C ALA A 141 -13.75 6.94 10.90
N ILE A 142 -13.74 6.01 9.95
CA ILE A 142 -14.43 4.71 10.07
C ILE A 142 -13.89 3.91 11.25
N SER A 143 -12.57 3.84 11.41
CA SER A 143 -11.96 3.08 12.52
C SER A 143 -12.40 3.62 13.88
N LEU A 144 -12.37 4.95 14.05
CA LEU A 144 -12.83 5.60 15.28
C LEU A 144 -14.32 5.35 15.53
N ALA A 145 -15.16 5.42 14.50
CA ALA A 145 -16.60 5.16 14.64
C ALA A 145 -16.89 3.72 15.10
N PHE A 146 -16.21 2.73 14.54
CA PHE A 146 -16.32 1.34 14.98
C PHE A 146 -15.72 1.09 16.37
N ASP A 147 -14.62 1.77 16.71
CA ASP A 147 -14.00 1.62 18.03
C ASP A 147 -14.88 2.26 19.12
N LEU A 148 -15.61 3.33 18.81
CA LEU A 148 -16.66 3.87 19.68
C LEU A 148 -17.82 2.87 19.83
N ASP A 149 -18.29 2.24 18.74
CA ASP A 149 -19.36 1.22 18.78
C ASP A 149 -18.98 -0.01 19.61
N ARG A 150 -17.71 -0.38 19.60
CA ARG A 150 -17.16 -1.51 20.36
C ARG A 150 -16.79 -1.14 21.81
N GLY A 151 -16.89 0.13 22.19
CA GLY A 151 -16.44 0.63 23.50
C GLY A 151 -14.92 0.58 23.72
N ALA A 152 -14.13 0.45 22.64
CA ALA A 152 -12.66 0.48 22.71
C ALA A 152 -12.12 1.89 22.95
N VAL A 153 -12.89 2.92 22.56
CA VAL A 153 -12.66 4.32 22.91
C VAL A 153 -13.75 4.72 23.90
N SER A 154 -13.35 5.05 25.14
CA SER A 154 -14.28 5.30 26.24
C SER A 154 -15.01 6.64 26.14
N ASN A 155 -14.32 7.67 25.65
CA ASN A 155 -14.84 9.04 25.59
C ASN A 155 -15.00 9.49 24.14
N PHE A 156 -16.12 10.16 23.85
CA PHE A 156 -16.31 10.81 22.56
C PHE A 156 -15.27 11.94 22.39
N PRO A 157 -14.45 11.94 21.33
CA PRO A 157 -13.40 12.93 21.17
C PRO A 157 -13.99 14.31 20.92
N SER A 158 -13.36 15.33 21.50
CA SER A 158 -13.68 16.72 21.22
C SER A 158 -13.44 17.06 19.73
N PRO A 159 -14.05 18.14 19.21
CA PRO A 159 -13.82 18.55 17.82
C PRO A 159 -12.33 18.73 17.51
N LEU A 160 -11.57 19.26 18.47
CA LEU A 160 -10.14 19.52 18.32
C LEU A 160 -9.31 18.23 18.27
N GLU A 161 -9.61 17.26 19.16
CA GLU A 161 -8.95 15.95 19.15
C GLU A 161 -9.24 15.19 17.85
N PHE A 162 -10.50 15.21 17.41
CA PHE A 162 -10.94 14.57 16.18
C PHE A 162 -10.26 15.18 14.94
N MET A 163 -10.31 16.51 14.81
CA MET A 163 -9.69 17.19 13.67
C MET A 163 -8.16 17.06 13.69
N GLY A 164 -7.54 17.17 14.87
CA GLY A 164 -6.11 16.93 15.02
C GLY A 164 -5.70 15.50 14.65
N TYR A 165 -6.54 14.50 14.93
CA TYR A 165 -6.31 13.10 14.55
C TYR A 165 -6.40 12.89 13.04
N LEU A 166 -7.47 13.37 12.41
CA LEU A 166 -7.66 13.22 10.96
C LEU A 166 -6.54 13.94 10.21
N CYS A 167 -6.29 15.20 10.53
CA CYS A 167 -5.28 16.04 9.90
C CYS A 167 -3.85 15.82 10.45
N PHE A 168 -3.57 14.76 11.20
CA PHE A 168 -2.24 14.55 11.76
C PHE A 168 -1.13 14.57 10.68
N PRO A 169 -0.15 15.50 10.74
CA PRO A 169 0.76 15.80 9.62
C PRO A 169 1.62 14.59 9.24
N GLY A 170 2.00 13.76 10.20
CA GLY A 170 2.77 12.54 9.95
C GLY A 170 2.04 11.53 9.07
N THR A 171 0.73 11.69 8.88
CA THR A 171 -0.09 10.69 8.18
C THR A 171 -1.03 11.22 7.09
N ILE A 172 -1.34 12.51 7.03
CA ILE A 172 -2.42 13.03 6.18
C ILE A 172 -2.14 12.93 4.66
N ILE A 173 -0.89 13.02 4.22
CA ILE A 173 -0.52 12.93 2.79
C ILE A 173 -0.18 11.50 2.38
N PHE A 174 0.94 10.98 2.87
CA PHE A 174 1.46 9.66 2.50
C PHE A 174 1.27 8.60 3.58
N GLY A 175 0.66 8.97 4.71
CA GLY A 175 0.70 8.19 5.94
C GLY A 175 0.03 6.84 5.89
N PRO A 176 0.46 5.92 6.76
CA PRO A 176 -0.33 4.76 7.02
C PRO A 176 -1.53 5.13 7.89
N TRP A 177 -2.58 4.31 7.82
CA TRP A 177 -3.61 4.34 8.84
C TRP A 177 -3.01 4.02 10.22
N ILE A 178 -3.33 4.85 11.21
CA ILE A 178 -3.05 4.63 12.63
C ILE A 178 -4.36 4.76 13.42
N SER A 179 -4.50 4.01 14.50
CA SER A 179 -5.68 4.11 15.38
C SER A 179 -5.71 5.45 16.13
N PHE A 180 -6.88 5.84 16.62
CA PHE A 180 -7.02 7.03 17.46
C PHE A 180 -6.17 6.94 18.73
N ALA A 181 -6.11 5.76 19.37
CA ALA A 181 -5.27 5.51 20.55
C ALA A 181 -3.78 5.77 20.24
N SER A 182 -3.28 5.23 19.12
CA SER A 182 -1.88 5.42 18.70
C SER A 182 -1.55 6.89 18.39
N TYR A 183 -2.52 7.65 17.88
CA TYR A 183 -2.35 9.10 17.71
C TYR A 183 -2.28 9.82 19.06
N THR A 184 -3.17 9.50 20.00
CA THR A 184 -3.14 10.08 21.35
C THR A 184 -1.82 9.78 22.06
N ASP A 185 -1.28 8.56 21.91
CA ASP A 185 0.04 8.18 22.44
C ASP A 185 1.18 9.01 21.81
N ALA A 186 1.08 9.30 20.51
CA ALA A 186 2.05 10.14 19.81
C ALA A 186 2.04 11.59 20.34
N ILE A 187 0.84 12.14 20.59
CA ILE A 187 0.61 13.48 21.16
C ILE A 187 1.08 13.56 22.63
N ASN A 188 0.79 12.55 23.44
CA ASN A 188 1.23 12.48 24.83
C ASN A 188 2.76 12.39 24.95
N GLY A 189 3.43 11.93 23.89
CA GLY A 189 4.81 12.29 23.59
C GLY A 189 5.83 11.32 24.17
N CYS A 190 6.14 10.24 23.45
CA CYS A 190 7.32 9.42 23.72
C CYS A 190 8.64 10.22 23.63
N LYS A 191 9.73 9.72 24.21
CA LYS A 191 11.05 10.40 24.12
C LYS A 191 11.64 10.26 22.70
N MET A 192 12.36 11.29 22.24
CA MET A 192 13.18 11.22 21.02
C MET A 192 14.46 10.45 21.37
N SER A 193 14.47 9.14 21.09
CA SER A 193 15.61 8.27 21.39
C SER A 193 16.57 8.15 20.20
N VAL A 194 17.76 7.59 20.42
CA VAL A 194 18.68 7.22 19.31
C VAL A 194 17.99 6.26 18.33
N GLY A 195 17.16 5.33 18.84
CA GLY A 195 16.38 4.42 18.01
C GLY A 195 15.31 5.14 17.16
N TRP A 196 14.74 6.24 17.65
CA TRP A 196 13.82 7.08 16.87
C TRP A 196 14.54 7.71 15.66
N PHE A 197 15.68 8.36 15.90
CA PHE A 197 16.47 8.97 14.83
C PHE A 197 16.98 7.91 13.83
N GLY A 198 17.49 6.79 14.33
CA GLY A 198 17.96 5.69 13.49
C GLY A 198 16.86 5.11 12.59
N LYS A 199 15.63 4.97 13.10
CA LYS A 199 14.48 4.51 12.29
C LYS A 199 14.12 5.52 11.21
N ILE A 200 14.09 6.82 11.51
CA ILE A 200 13.82 7.87 10.53
C ILE A 200 14.86 7.85 9.41
N ALA A 201 16.15 7.88 9.77
CA ALA A 201 17.23 7.89 8.80
C ALA A 201 17.22 6.63 7.91
N LEU A 202 17.00 5.45 8.49
CA LEU A 202 16.97 4.19 7.75
C LEU A 202 15.73 4.08 6.84
N SER A 203 14.54 4.46 7.32
CA SER A 203 13.33 4.46 6.49
C SER A 203 13.46 5.48 5.36
N PHE A 204 13.99 6.69 5.61
CA PHE A 204 14.20 7.69 4.58
C PHE A 204 15.23 7.22 3.53
N LEU A 205 16.35 6.63 3.96
CA LEU A 205 17.34 6.07 3.04
C LEU A 205 16.73 4.99 2.14
N ARG A 206 15.96 4.06 2.72
CA ARG A 206 15.25 3.01 1.95
C ARG A 206 14.25 3.61 0.97
N SER A 207 13.55 4.67 1.36
CA SER A 207 12.65 5.43 0.49
C SER A 207 13.39 5.92 -0.76
N GLN A 208 14.51 6.64 -0.56
CA GLN A 208 15.28 7.18 -1.69
C GLN A 208 15.88 6.08 -2.58
N ILE A 209 16.37 4.98 -2.00
CA ILE A 209 16.84 3.82 -2.76
C ILE A 209 15.70 3.25 -3.63
N CYS A 210 14.48 3.14 -3.08
CA CYS A 210 13.35 2.62 -3.85
C CYS A 210 12.95 3.55 -5.00
N LEU A 211 12.98 4.87 -4.79
CA LEU A 211 12.71 5.86 -5.83
C LEU A 211 13.73 5.78 -6.98
N VAL A 212 15.01 5.60 -6.65
CA VAL A 212 16.07 5.41 -7.65
C VAL A 212 15.86 4.09 -8.40
N ILE A 213 15.51 3.02 -7.70
CA ILE A 213 15.25 1.73 -8.36
C ILE A 213 14.07 1.85 -9.33
N SER A 214 12.96 2.47 -8.92
CA SER A 214 11.77 2.57 -9.76
C SER A 214 11.98 3.40 -11.02
N ASN A 215 12.71 4.51 -10.93
CA ASN A 215 12.80 5.48 -12.03
C ASN A 215 14.07 5.30 -12.88
N CYS A 216 15.16 4.81 -12.29
CA CYS A 216 16.47 4.79 -12.94
C CYS A 216 17.05 3.40 -13.17
N ILE A 217 16.60 2.36 -12.45
CA ILE A 217 17.21 1.02 -12.57
C ILE A 217 16.26 0.05 -13.24
N ALA A 218 15.03 -0.06 -12.75
CA ALA A 218 14.05 -0.99 -13.26
C ALA A 218 13.77 -0.77 -14.76
N PRO A 219 13.51 0.46 -15.27
CA PRO A 219 13.26 0.70 -16.70
C PRO A 219 14.42 0.37 -17.67
N TYR A 220 15.59 0.02 -17.15
CA TYR A 220 16.76 -0.35 -17.95
C TYR A 220 17.22 -1.79 -17.68
N LEU A 221 16.48 -2.56 -16.86
CA LEU A 221 16.87 -3.88 -16.38
C LEU A 221 17.13 -4.89 -17.51
N PHE A 222 16.20 -5.05 -18.46
CA PHE A 222 16.37 -5.97 -19.59
C PHE A 222 16.87 -5.32 -20.88
N PRO A 223 16.57 -4.04 -21.18
CA PRO A 223 17.16 -3.36 -22.33
C PRO A 223 18.69 -3.29 -22.27
N TYR A 224 19.27 -3.20 -21.06
CA TYR A 224 20.69 -2.93 -20.88
C TYR A 224 21.43 -3.93 -19.98
N PHE A 225 20.87 -4.35 -18.84
CA PHE A 225 21.59 -5.25 -17.92
C PHE A 225 21.48 -6.73 -18.31
N ILE A 226 20.39 -7.17 -18.96
CA ILE A 226 20.18 -8.56 -19.42
C ILE A 226 19.56 -8.55 -20.83
N PRO A 227 20.34 -8.28 -21.89
CA PRO A 227 19.81 -8.17 -23.25
C PRO A 227 19.34 -9.55 -23.75
N ILE A 228 18.04 -9.69 -23.98
CA ILE A 228 17.43 -10.88 -24.60
C ILE A 228 16.93 -10.47 -25.98
N TYR A 229 17.67 -10.88 -27.02
CA TYR A 229 17.34 -10.58 -28.42
C TYR A 229 16.25 -11.52 -28.94
N GLY A 230 15.17 -10.96 -29.50
CA GLY A 230 14.10 -11.70 -30.18
C GLY A 230 12.71 -11.08 -29.99
N ASP A 231 11.95 -10.98 -31.07
CA ASP A 231 10.55 -10.51 -31.04
C ASP A 231 9.61 -11.68 -30.76
N GLY A 232 9.32 -11.91 -29.47
CA GLY A 232 8.47 -13.02 -29.05
C GLY A 232 7.83 -12.85 -27.68
N LEU A 233 7.03 -13.85 -27.29
CA LEU A 233 6.36 -13.92 -25.98
C LEU A 233 7.31 -13.66 -24.79
N PRO A 234 8.56 -14.18 -24.76
CA PRO A 234 9.48 -13.92 -23.65
C PRO A 234 9.78 -12.44 -23.44
N ARG A 235 10.00 -11.68 -24.53
CA ARG A 235 10.26 -10.23 -24.47
C ARG A 235 9.09 -9.47 -23.85
N ARG A 236 7.85 -9.84 -24.19
CA ARG A 236 6.63 -9.23 -23.61
C ARG A 236 6.53 -9.48 -22.10
N TRP A 237 6.85 -10.69 -21.64
CA TRP A 237 6.86 -11.01 -20.21
C TRP A 237 7.98 -10.32 -19.44
N LEU A 238 9.15 -10.12 -20.05
CA LEU A 238 10.25 -9.37 -19.44
C LEU A 238 9.90 -7.89 -19.30
N HIS A 239 9.30 -7.28 -20.33
CA HIS A 239 8.78 -5.91 -20.24
C HIS A 239 7.64 -5.78 -19.22
N ALA A 240 6.76 -6.79 -19.14
CA ALA A 240 5.74 -6.85 -18.10
C ALA A 240 6.37 -6.91 -16.69
N TYR A 241 7.44 -7.68 -16.51
CA TYR A 241 8.16 -7.80 -15.25
C TYR A 241 8.85 -6.48 -14.89
N GLU A 242 9.46 -5.83 -15.87
CA GLU A 242 10.09 -4.52 -15.72
C GLU A 242 9.10 -3.47 -15.20
N ASN A 243 7.96 -3.33 -15.87
CA ASN A 243 6.89 -2.40 -15.46
C ASN A 243 6.38 -2.74 -14.04
N ALA A 244 6.17 -4.03 -13.76
CA ALA A 244 5.73 -4.47 -12.43
C ALA A 244 6.74 -4.10 -11.34
N VAL A 245 8.05 -4.31 -11.57
CA VAL A 245 9.09 -3.94 -10.62
C VAL A 245 9.17 -2.43 -10.43
N SER A 246 9.13 -1.64 -11.51
CA SER A 246 9.10 -0.17 -11.42
C SER A 246 7.93 0.30 -10.56
N PHE A 247 6.74 -0.25 -10.78
CA PHE A 247 5.54 0.02 -9.99
C PHE A 247 5.67 -0.44 -8.53
N HIS A 248 6.22 -1.62 -8.26
CA HIS A 248 6.42 -2.10 -6.89
C HIS A 248 7.36 -1.17 -6.11
N PHE A 249 8.48 -0.78 -6.70
CA PHE A 249 9.45 0.09 -6.04
C PHE A 249 8.96 1.52 -5.84
N SER A 250 8.12 2.05 -6.73
CA SER A 250 7.46 3.34 -6.48
C SER A 250 6.50 3.28 -5.29
N ASN A 251 5.78 2.16 -5.12
CA ASN A 251 4.95 1.92 -3.93
C ASN A 251 5.80 1.75 -2.65
N TYR A 252 6.96 1.09 -2.75
CA TYR A 252 7.87 0.96 -1.60
C TYR A 252 8.49 2.30 -1.20
N PHE A 253 8.79 3.17 -2.16
CA PHE A 253 9.19 4.55 -1.89
C PHE A 253 8.13 5.24 -1.03
N VAL A 254 6.87 5.28 -1.47
CA VAL A 254 5.79 5.92 -0.69
C VAL A 254 5.64 5.23 0.68
N SER A 255 5.74 3.91 0.75
CA SER A 255 5.63 3.14 2.00
C SER A 255 6.72 3.50 3.01
N TYR A 256 7.97 3.64 2.59
CA TYR A 256 9.07 4.01 3.48
C TYR A 256 9.07 5.50 3.83
N LEU A 257 8.64 6.37 2.91
CA LEU A 257 8.39 7.78 3.20
C LEU A 257 7.30 7.94 4.28
N SER A 258 6.23 7.17 4.15
CA SER A 258 5.13 7.06 5.10
C SER A 258 5.58 6.64 6.50
N GLU A 259 6.48 5.64 6.60
CA GLU A 259 7.14 5.28 7.86
C GLU A 259 7.94 6.46 8.41
N THR A 260 8.69 7.15 7.55
CA THR A 260 9.54 8.28 7.93
C THR A 260 8.71 9.40 8.54
N THR A 261 7.65 9.86 7.88
CA THR A 261 6.79 10.96 8.36
C THR A 261 6.05 10.58 9.64
N THR A 262 5.56 9.34 9.73
CA THR A 262 4.81 8.85 10.89
C THR A 262 5.71 8.76 12.13
N VAL A 263 6.90 8.17 11.99
CA VAL A 263 7.89 8.07 13.07
C VAL A 263 8.40 9.46 13.45
N MET A 264 8.69 10.32 12.47
CA MET A 264 9.14 11.69 12.72
C MET A 264 8.11 12.52 13.50
N ALA A 265 6.82 12.38 13.19
CA ALA A 265 5.75 13.01 13.95
C ALA A 265 5.49 12.35 15.33
N GLY A 266 6.15 11.23 15.62
CA GLY A 266 6.17 10.59 16.94
C GLY A 266 5.21 9.42 17.13
N ALA A 267 4.64 8.89 16.05
CA ALA A 267 3.75 7.73 16.05
C ALA A 267 4.45 6.46 15.52
N GLY A 268 3.82 5.29 15.67
CA GLY A 268 4.34 4.04 15.09
C GLY A 268 5.41 3.35 15.94
N PHE A 269 5.34 3.51 17.26
CA PHE A 269 6.12 2.74 18.21
C PHE A 269 5.27 1.67 18.90
N SER A 270 5.93 0.62 19.37
CA SER A 270 5.36 -0.40 20.24
C SER A 270 6.09 -0.34 21.59
N GLU A 271 5.35 -0.45 22.68
CA GLU A 271 5.91 -0.51 24.03
C GLU A 271 5.85 -1.93 24.56
N HIS A 272 7.00 -2.48 24.97
CA HIS A 272 7.08 -3.80 25.56
C HIS A 272 8.05 -3.78 26.76
N LYS A 273 7.54 -4.04 27.97
CA LYS A 273 8.31 -4.04 29.22
C LYS A 273 9.18 -2.78 29.39
N ASP A 274 8.57 -1.61 29.27
CA ASP A 274 9.20 -0.28 29.36
C ASP A 274 10.26 0.04 28.28
N HIS A 275 10.42 -0.81 27.27
CA HIS A 275 11.25 -0.54 26.10
C HIS A 275 10.40 -0.12 24.90
N ILE A 276 10.62 1.12 24.46
CA ILE A 276 10.00 1.69 23.26
C ILE A 276 10.78 1.22 22.03
N LYS A 277 10.07 0.56 21.10
CA LYS A 277 10.62 0.14 19.82
C LYS A 277 9.88 0.82 18.67
N TRP A 278 10.63 1.46 17.77
CA TRP A 278 10.08 2.10 16.57
C TRP A 278 10.02 1.08 15.42
N ASP A 279 8.94 0.31 15.37
CA ASP A 279 8.81 -0.85 14.49
C ASP A 279 7.57 -0.82 13.58
N ILE A 280 6.99 0.37 13.35
CA ILE A 280 6.03 0.52 12.26
C ILE A 280 6.65 0.10 10.93
N ALA A 281 5.92 -0.76 10.22
CA ALA A 281 6.23 -1.25 8.90
C ALA A 281 4.99 -1.07 8.03
N VAL A 282 5.14 -0.33 6.92
CA VAL A 282 4.05 -0.09 5.97
C VAL A 282 4.02 -1.19 4.90
N ALA A 283 5.18 -1.63 4.44
CA ALA A 283 5.34 -2.74 3.50
C ALA A 283 6.47 -3.69 3.93
N LYS A 284 6.49 -4.89 3.36
CA LYS A 284 7.62 -5.84 3.45
C LYS A 284 8.04 -6.28 2.04
N PRO A 285 8.91 -5.51 1.36
CA PRO A 285 9.28 -5.76 -0.04
C PRO A 285 9.78 -7.19 -0.31
N MET A 286 10.62 -7.75 0.57
CA MET A 286 11.14 -9.11 0.40
C MET A 286 10.05 -10.18 0.34
N ASN A 287 8.95 -9.97 1.06
CA ASN A 287 7.81 -10.89 1.08
C ASN A 287 6.90 -10.74 -0.16
N VAL A 288 7.09 -9.68 -0.94
CA VAL A 288 6.35 -9.40 -2.17
C VAL A 288 7.18 -9.81 -3.39
N GLU A 289 8.47 -9.46 -3.43
CA GLU A 289 9.37 -9.78 -4.55
C GLU A 289 9.79 -11.25 -4.56
N LEU A 290 9.95 -11.86 -3.39
CA LEU A 290 10.27 -13.29 -3.23
C LEU A 290 9.21 -13.99 -2.34
N PRO A 291 7.95 -14.02 -2.78
CA PRO A 291 6.85 -14.46 -1.95
C PRO A 291 6.81 -15.98 -1.84
N ARG A 292 6.42 -16.51 -0.68
CA ARG A 292 6.05 -17.93 -0.60
C ARG A 292 4.72 -18.23 -1.27
N SER A 293 3.78 -17.27 -1.23
CA SER A 293 2.39 -17.39 -1.70
C SER A 293 1.77 -16.01 -1.96
N MET A 294 0.68 -15.95 -2.72
CA MET A 294 -0.08 -14.72 -2.93
C MET A 294 -0.73 -14.20 -1.65
N VAL A 295 -1.06 -15.07 -0.68
CA VAL A 295 -1.51 -14.63 0.66
C VAL A 295 -0.44 -13.80 1.36
N GLU A 296 0.83 -14.17 1.22
CA GLU A 296 1.95 -13.42 1.80
C GLU A 296 2.12 -12.06 1.11
N VAL A 297 1.98 -12.02 -0.23
CA VAL A 297 2.00 -10.78 -1.03
C VAL A 297 0.95 -9.79 -0.53
N VAL A 298 -0.33 -10.18 -0.55
CA VAL A 298 -1.45 -9.26 -0.24
C VAL A 298 -1.42 -8.76 1.21
N THR A 299 -0.82 -9.53 2.12
CA THR A 299 -0.67 -9.14 3.54
C THR A 299 0.64 -8.41 3.83
N SER A 300 1.56 -8.32 2.86
CA SER A 300 2.87 -7.67 2.97
C SER A 300 2.99 -6.39 2.13
N TRP A 301 2.08 -6.18 1.17
CA TRP A 301 2.07 -5.01 0.28
C TRP A 301 1.78 -3.69 1.01
N ASN A 302 0.68 -3.64 1.78
CA ASN A 302 0.29 -2.50 2.60
C ASN A 302 -0.29 -3.02 3.93
N LEU A 303 0.57 -3.16 4.94
CA LEU A 303 0.24 -3.73 6.23
C LEU A 303 -0.84 -2.93 6.97
N PRO A 304 -0.79 -1.58 7.05
CA PRO A 304 -1.84 -0.77 7.66
C PRO A 304 -3.21 -1.00 7.04
N MET A 305 -3.31 -0.96 5.70
CA MET A 305 -4.55 -1.22 4.97
C MET A 305 -5.05 -2.64 5.20
N SER A 306 -4.17 -3.65 5.11
CA SER A 306 -4.52 -5.05 5.37
C SER A 306 -5.04 -5.27 6.79
N LYS A 307 -4.40 -4.66 7.79
CA LYS A 307 -4.86 -4.70 9.19
C LYS A 307 -6.21 -4.02 9.37
N TRP A 308 -6.41 -2.86 8.76
CA TRP A 308 -7.67 -2.11 8.80
C TRP A 308 -8.81 -2.89 8.16
N LEU A 309 -8.61 -3.38 6.93
CA LEU A 309 -9.58 -4.21 6.21
C LEU A 309 -9.95 -5.45 7.04
N ASN A 310 -8.97 -6.13 7.63
CA ASN A 310 -9.23 -7.28 8.49
C ASN A 310 -10.07 -6.88 9.73
N ALA A 311 -9.68 -5.81 10.42
CA ALA A 311 -10.29 -5.40 11.69
C ALA A 311 -11.71 -4.84 11.56
N TYR A 312 -11.98 -4.07 10.50
CA TYR A 312 -13.23 -3.30 10.36
C TYR A 312 -14.16 -3.85 9.27
N VAL A 313 -13.63 -4.49 8.21
CA VAL A 313 -14.42 -5.02 7.11
C VAL A 313 -14.58 -6.54 7.21
N PHE A 314 -13.48 -7.29 7.11
CA PHE A 314 -13.50 -8.76 7.05
C PHE A 314 -14.15 -9.38 8.30
N LYS A 315 -13.66 -9.03 9.50
CA LYS A 315 -14.23 -9.56 10.76
C LYS A 315 -15.71 -9.22 10.94
N SER A 316 -16.13 -8.06 10.46
CA SER A 316 -17.54 -7.65 10.48
C SER A 316 -18.38 -8.48 9.50
N ALA A 317 -17.83 -8.76 8.32
CA ALA A 317 -18.46 -9.55 7.26
C ALA A 317 -18.39 -11.08 7.49
N LEU A 318 -17.53 -11.57 8.39
CA LEU A 318 -17.40 -13.01 8.71
C LEU A 318 -18.71 -13.66 9.15
N LYS A 319 -19.66 -12.88 9.66
CA LYS A 319 -21.03 -13.35 9.99
C LYS A 319 -21.77 -13.91 8.78
N LEU A 320 -21.37 -13.53 7.56
CA LEU A 320 -21.93 -14.00 6.28
C LEU A 320 -21.20 -15.24 5.73
N GLY A 321 -20.15 -15.72 6.40
CA GLY A 321 -19.28 -16.81 5.94
C GLY A 321 -17.96 -16.33 5.33
N THR A 322 -17.01 -17.25 5.14
CA THR A 322 -15.64 -16.90 4.73
C THR A 322 -15.57 -16.33 3.31
N PHE A 323 -16.24 -16.95 2.34
CA PHE A 323 -16.19 -16.50 0.95
C PHE A 323 -16.86 -15.12 0.76
N PRO A 324 -18.09 -14.87 1.25
CA PRO A 324 -18.68 -13.53 1.21
C PRO A 324 -17.84 -12.48 1.95
N ALA A 325 -17.22 -12.83 3.07
CA ALA A 325 -16.34 -11.90 3.79
C ALA A 325 -15.11 -11.50 2.97
N ILE A 326 -14.50 -12.45 2.24
CA ILE A 326 -13.40 -12.16 1.31
C ILE A 326 -13.88 -11.21 0.21
N LEU A 327 -15.01 -11.53 -0.43
CA LEU A 327 -15.56 -10.72 -1.52
C LEU A 327 -15.84 -9.29 -1.06
N VAL A 328 -16.56 -9.12 0.06
CA VAL A 328 -16.83 -7.80 0.66
C VAL A 328 -15.54 -7.04 0.98
N THR A 329 -14.51 -7.74 1.46
CA THR A 329 -13.22 -7.10 1.79
C THR A 329 -12.51 -6.57 0.56
N TYR A 330 -12.43 -7.35 -0.52
CA TYR A 330 -11.80 -6.89 -1.77
C TYR A 330 -12.66 -5.85 -2.49
N THR A 331 -13.99 -5.95 -2.46
CA THR A 331 -14.89 -4.92 -2.99
C THR A 331 -14.73 -3.60 -2.23
N ALA A 332 -14.70 -3.63 -0.90
CA ALA A 332 -14.46 -2.44 -0.09
C ALA A 332 -13.08 -1.83 -0.38
N SER A 333 -12.05 -2.67 -0.53
CA SER A 333 -10.71 -2.21 -0.93
C SER A 333 -10.74 -1.53 -2.30
N ALA A 334 -11.39 -2.12 -3.31
CA ALA A 334 -11.50 -1.56 -4.65
C ALA A 334 -12.24 -0.22 -4.64
N LEU A 335 -13.40 -0.14 -3.97
CA LEU A 335 -14.21 1.08 -3.88
C LEU A 335 -13.48 2.24 -3.20
N LEU A 336 -12.64 1.97 -2.20
CA LEU A 336 -11.81 3.00 -1.56
C LEU A 336 -10.79 3.60 -2.53
N HIS A 337 -10.30 2.81 -3.49
CA HIS A 337 -9.39 3.29 -4.52
C HIS A 337 -10.09 3.94 -5.72
N GLY A 338 -11.42 4.07 -5.71
CA GLY A 338 -12.23 4.68 -6.78
C GLY A 338 -12.92 3.64 -7.67
N LEU A 339 -13.47 4.09 -8.80
CA LEU A 339 -14.13 3.24 -9.80
C LEU A 339 -13.21 2.93 -10.99
N SER A 340 -11.89 2.98 -10.78
CA SER A 340 -10.96 2.72 -11.86
C SER A 340 -10.99 1.26 -12.28
N PHE A 341 -11.36 1.03 -13.54
CA PHE A 341 -11.50 -0.32 -14.10
C PHE A 341 -10.24 -1.16 -13.94
N HIS A 342 -9.07 -0.61 -14.26
CA HIS A 342 -7.79 -1.33 -14.20
C HIS A 342 -7.47 -1.80 -12.76
N LEU A 343 -7.61 -0.93 -11.76
CA LEU A 343 -7.28 -1.25 -10.37
C LEU A 343 -8.32 -2.18 -9.77
N GLY A 344 -9.61 -1.98 -10.09
CA GLY A 344 -10.68 -2.90 -9.72
C GLY A 344 -10.45 -4.30 -10.30
N ALA A 345 -10.12 -4.40 -11.58
CA ALA A 345 -9.83 -5.66 -12.25
C ALA A 345 -8.60 -6.36 -11.66
N VAL A 346 -7.54 -5.62 -11.35
CA VAL A 346 -6.33 -6.15 -10.68
C VAL A 346 -6.66 -6.65 -9.28
N LEU A 347 -7.31 -5.84 -8.43
CA LEU A 347 -7.60 -6.19 -7.04
C LEU A 347 -8.58 -7.36 -6.92
N LEU A 348 -9.60 -7.43 -7.78
CA LEU A 348 -10.52 -8.56 -7.84
C LEU A 348 -9.79 -9.83 -8.33
N SER A 349 -9.01 -9.74 -9.41
CA SER A 349 -8.20 -10.88 -9.89
C SER A 349 -7.24 -11.37 -8.82
N LEU A 350 -6.57 -10.45 -8.13
CA LEU A 350 -5.68 -10.73 -7.00
C LEU A 350 -6.40 -11.46 -5.87
N GLY A 351 -7.63 -11.06 -5.55
CA GLY A 351 -8.48 -11.74 -4.56
C GLY A 351 -8.81 -13.18 -4.95
N PHE A 352 -9.21 -13.42 -6.20
CA PHE A 352 -9.49 -14.77 -6.71
C PHE A 352 -8.24 -15.64 -6.74
N ILE A 353 -7.12 -15.15 -7.30
CA ILE A 353 -5.85 -15.88 -7.34
C ILE A 353 -5.42 -16.27 -5.92
N THR A 354 -5.48 -15.33 -4.97
CA THR A 354 -5.13 -15.56 -3.57
C THR A 354 -6.02 -16.65 -2.94
N TYR A 355 -7.33 -16.61 -3.19
CA TYR A 355 -8.27 -17.61 -2.69
C TYR A 355 -8.00 -19.00 -3.27
N VAL A 356 -7.89 -19.11 -4.60
CA VAL A 356 -7.67 -20.39 -5.31
C VAL A 356 -6.36 -21.03 -4.85
N GLU A 357 -5.27 -20.28 -4.81
CA GLU A 357 -3.98 -20.79 -4.34
C GLU A 357 -4.07 -21.25 -2.87
N HIS A 358 -4.77 -20.49 -2.02
CA HIS A 358 -4.93 -20.82 -0.61
C HIS A 358 -5.67 -22.15 -0.40
N VAL A 359 -6.84 -22.32 -1.04
CA VAL A 359 -7.64 -23.54 -0.89
C VAL A 359 -6.94 -24.75 -1.50
N LEU A 360 -6.27 -24.58 -2.65
CA LEU A 360 -5.49 -25.63 -3.29
C LEU A 360 -4.35 -26.10 -2.39
N ARG A 361 -3.53 -25.17 -1.87
CA ARG A 361 -2.42 -25.51 -0.97
C ARG A 361 -2.89 -26.15 0.32
N LYS A 362 -4.03 -25.71 0.86
CA LYS A 362 -4.63 -26.33 2.06
C LYS A 362 -5.05 -27.77 1.79
N ARG A 363 -5.67 -28.05 0.65
CA ARG A 363 -6.09 -29.40 0.23
C ARG A 363 -4.89 -30.32 0.00
N LEU A 364 -3.89 -29.85 -0.74
CA LEU A 364 -2.65 -30.59 -0.98
C LEU A 364 -1.87 -30.86 0.31
N ALA A 365 -1.78 -29.88 1.21
CA ALA A 365 -1.11 -30.06 2.51
C ALA A 365 -1.78 -31.16 3.35
N ALA A 366 -3.11 -31.27 3.28
CA ALA A 366 -3.85 -32.33 3.97
C ALA A 366 -3.63 -33.71 3.32
N ILE A 367 -3.73 -33.81 1.98
CA ILE A 367 -3.55 -35.08 1.25
C ILE A 367 -2.15 -35.66 1.47
N PHE A 368 -1.12 -34.82 1.35
CA PHE A 368 0.27 -35.27 1.45
C PHE A 368 0.88 -35.11 2.85
N SER A 369 0.09 -34.66 3.84
CA SER A 369 0.57 -34.33 5.19
C SER A 369 1.88 -33.51 5.15
N ALA A 370 1.86 -32.38 4.45
CA ALA A 370 3.08 -31.66 4.04
C ALA A 370 3.07 -30.15 4.37
N CYS A 371 4.26 -29.60 4.66
CA CYS A 371 4.47 -28.18 4.97
C CYS A 371 4.41 -27.25 3.74
N ILE A 372 3.32 -27.30 2.99
CA ILE A 372 3.09 -26.52 1.76
C ILE A 372 1.96 -25.49 1.88
N LEU A 373 1.46 -25.23 3.10
CA LEU A 373 0.50 -24.16 3.36
C LEU A 373 1.03 -22.79 2.89
N SER A 374 0.11 -21.88 2.55
CA SER A 374 0.41 -20.52 2.07
C SER A 374 1.32 -19.76 3.05
N LYS A 375 1.00 -19.81 4.34
CA LYS A 375 1.90 -19.35 5.41
C LYS A 375 2.82 -20.47 5.86
N ARG A 376 4.03 -20.12 6.31
CA ARG A 376 4.95 -21.09 6.93
C ARG A 376 4.25 -21.77 8.10
N CYS A 377 4.35 -23.10 8.13
CA CYS A 377 3.79 -23.88 9.23
C CYS A 377 4.52 -23.53 10.54
N PRO A 378 3.82 -23.54 11.69
CA PRO A 378 4.47 -23.38 12.97
C PRO A 378 5.37 -24.59 13.26
N ASN A 379 6.33 -24.43 14.18
CA ASN A 379 7.36 -25.44 14.46
C ASN A 379 6.75 -26.77 14.98
N ASP A 380 5.61 -26.69 15.65
CA ASP A 380 4.84 -27.77 16.25
C ASP A 380 3.78 -28.39 15.31
N CYS A 381 3.85 -28.11 14.00
CA CYS A 381 2.85 -28.63 13.06
C CYS A 381 2.83 -30.17 13.00
N HIS A 382 1.64 -30.74 12.78
CA HIS A 382 1.41 -32.19 12.70
C HIS A 382 1.69 -32.83 11.33
N HIS A 383 2.18 -32.06 10.36
CA HIS A 383 2.54 -32.59 9.04
C HIS A 383 3.74 -33.55 9.14
N GLN A 384 3.65 -34.71 8.49
CA GLN A 384 4.74 -35.69 8.44
C GLN A 384 5.90 -35.19 7.54
N ASN A 385 5.56 -34.61 6.38
CA ASN A 385 6.51 -34.15 5.38
C ASN A 385 6.89 -32.68 5.62
N LYS A 386 7.88 -32.46 6.50
CA LYS A 386 8.31 -31.11 6.91
C LYS A 386 9.45 -30.54 6.07
N LYS A 387 10.57 -31.28 5.96
CA LYS A 387 11.84 -30.81 5.38
C LYS A 387 12.30 -31.67 4.18
N MET A 388 11.37 -32.35 3.52
CA MET A 388 11.68 -33.15 2.34
C MET A 388 11.98 -32.25 1.14
N VAL A 389 12.93 -32.64 0.26
CA VAL A 389 13.35 -31.85 -0.91
C VAL A 389 12.15 -31.49 -1.80
N TRP A 390 11.24 -32.43 -2.03
CA TRP A 390 10.04 -32.19 -2.84
C TRP A 390 9.09 -31.15 -2.22
N VAL A 391 9.04 -31.02 -0.88
CA VAL A 391 8.24 -29.98 -0.19
C VAL A 391 8.82 -28.59 -0.48
N TYR A 392 10.14 -28.47 -0.50
CA TYR A 392 10.80 -27.23 -0.95
C TYR A 392 10.52 -26.96 -2.43
N GLY A 393 10.58 -27.99 -3.28
CA GLY A 393 10.24 -27.89 -4.71
C GLY A 393 8.80 -27.38 -4.95
N VAL A 394 7.81 -27.93 -4.25
CA VAL A 394 6.41 -27.47 -4.35
C VAL A 394 6.26 -26.02 -3.88
N ASN A 395 6.91 -25.65 -2.78
CA ASN A 395 6.86 -24.26 -2.31
C ASN A 395 7.56 -23.29 -3.27
N LEU A 396 8.66 -23.71 -3.90
CA LEU A 396 9.35 -22.92 -4.92
C LEU A 396 8.50 -22.78 -6.17
N PHE A 397 7.79 -23.82 -6.59
CA PHE A 397 6.84 -23.76 -7.70
C PHE A 397 5.72 -22.74 -7.44
N PHE A 398 5.09 -22.78 -6.26
CA PHE A 398 4.06 -21.77 -5.93
C PHE A 398 4.64 -20.36 -5.76
N SER A 399 5.89 -20.23 -5.34
CA SER A 399 6.60 -18.95 -5.30
C SER A 399 6.79 -18.38 -6.71
N ALA A 400 7.29 -19.20 -7.65
CA ALA A 400 7.42 -18.82 -9.05
C ALA A 400 6.05 -18.47 -9.68
N LEU A 401 5.01 -19.23 -9.34
CA LEU A 401 3.64 -18.95 -9.78
C LEU A 401 3.13 -17.60 -9.24
N SER A 402 3.45 -17.25 -7.99
CA SER A 402 3.09 -15.97 -7.40
C SER A 402 3.78 -14.81 -8.11
N ILE A 403 5.08 -14.94 -8.42
CA ILE A 403 5.84 -13.95 -9.20
C ILE A 403 5.22 -13.79 -10.59
N PHE A 404 4.90 -14.89 -11.26
CA PHE A 404 4.23 -14.88 -12.56
C PHE A 404 2.89 -14.13 -12.54
N HIS A 405 2.05 -14.38 -11.52
CA HIS A 405 0.79 -13.66 -11.35
C HIS A 405 1.02 -12.17 -11.07
N LEU A 406 2.00 -11.82 -10.23
CA LEU A 406 2.36 -10.43 -9.93
C LEU A 406 2.85 -9.68 -11.16
N THR A 407 3.71 -10.29 -11.96
CA THR A 407 4.19 -9.73 -13.23
C THR A 407 3.03 -9.43 -14.18
N TYR A 408 2.10 -10.37 -14.32
CA TYR A 408 0.92 -10.21 -15.17
C TYR A 408 -0.02 -9.09 -14.68
N LEU A 409 -0.23 -8.99 -13.37
CA LEU A 409 -1.12 -7.96 -12.81
C LEU A 409 -0.44 -6.58 -12.79
N GLY A 410 0.86 -6.54 -12.51
CA GLY A 410 1.67 -5.33 -12.43
C GLY A 410 1.97 -4.68 -13.79
N SER A 411 1.91 -5.46 -14.89
CA SER A 411 2.17 -4.95 -16.24
C SER A 411 1.19 -3.86 -16.72
N LEU A 412 0.09 -3.68 -16.01
CA LEU A 412 -0.94 -2.67 -16.29
C LEU A 412 -0.55 -1.27 -15.82
N PHE A 413 0.44 -1.15 -14.93
CA PHE A 413 0.86 0.13 -14.33
C PHE A 413 2.12 0.66 -15.01
N ASP A 414 2.03 0.89 -16.32
CA ASP A 414 3.11 1.49 -17.10
C ASP A 414 3.23 2.99 -16.79
N SER A 415 4.45 3.47 -16.58
CA SER A 415 4.76 4.89 -16.27
C SER A 415 4.30 5.86 -17.37
N GLU A 416 4.12 5.40 -18.60
CA GLU A 416 3.61 6.22 -19.70
C GLU A 416 2.12 6.59 -19.54
N MET A 417 1.33 5.82 -18.76
CA MET A 417 -0.10 6.04 -18.58
C MET A 417 -0.45 7.23 -17.69
N ASP A 418 0.40 7.62 -16.72
CA ASP A 418 0.12 8.75 -15.83
C ASP A 418 0.14 10.11 -16.56
N SER A 419 0.68 10.14 -17.79
CA SER A 419 0.80 11.33 -18.63
C SER A 419 -0.30 11.48 -19.70
N MET A 420 -1.04 10.42 -20.01
CA MET A 420 -2.12 10.47 -21.01
C MET A 420 -3.47 10.70 -20.35
N HIS A 421 -4.13 11.79 -20.72
CA HIS A 421 -5.52 12.11 -20.40
C HIS A 421 -6.48 11.06 -21.01
N ALA A 422 -6.52 9.87 -20.42
CA ALA A 422 -7.35 8.79 -20.92
C ALA A 422 -8.73 8.82 -20.25
N GLU A 423 -9.76 9.06 -21.05
CA GLU A 423 -11.14 8.77 -20.68
C GLU A 423 -11.28 7.31 -20.21
N GLU A 424 -12.18 7.02 -19.27
CA GLU A 424 -12.38 5.68 -18.68
C GLU A 424 -12.51 4.54 -19.72
N GLY A 425 -13.10 4.84 -20.89
CA GLY A 425 -13.23 3.87 -21.99
C GLY A 425 -11.89 3.44 -22.61
N TYR A 426 -10.92 4.34 -22.70
CA TYR A 426 -9.56 4.03 -23.20
C TYR A 426 -8.77 3.20 -22.18
N MET A 427 -9.00 3.41 -20.89
CA MET A 427 -8.35 2.65 -19.82
C MET A 427 -8.80 1.19 -19.79
N ALA A 428 -10.09 0.93 -20.04
CA ALA A 428 -10.63 -0.43 -20.10
C ALA A 428 -10.11 -1.20 -21.33
N SER A 429 -10.11 -0.56 -22.50
CA SER A 429 -9.58 -1.18 -23.72
C SER A 429 -8.08 -1.48 -23.60
N HIS A 430 -7.29 -0.56 -23.03
CA HIS A 430 -5.87 -0.77 -22.77
C HIS A 430 -5.62 -1.94 -21.81
N THR A 431 -6.39 -2.03 -20.72
CA THR A 431 -6.30 -3.14 -19.76
C THR A 431 -6.51 -4.49 -20.45
N ILE A 432 -7.58 -4.57 -21.25
CA ILE A 432 -7.92 -5.77 -22.03
C ILE A 432 -6.83 -6.08 -23.06
N GLN A 433 -6.28 -5.07 -23.72
CA GLN A 433 -5.22 -5.22 -24.71
C GLN A 433 -3.94 -5.79 -24.08
N LYS A 434 -3.43 -5.21 -22.99
CA LYS A 434 -2.23 -5.70 -22.29
C LYS A 434 -2.39 -7.14 -21.81
N TRP A 435 -3.55 -7.47 -21.26
CA TRP A 435 -3.85 -8.85 -20.86
C TRP A 435 -3.97 -9.81 -22.04
N SER A 436 -4.49 -9.34 -23.18
CA SER A 436 -4.51 -10.10 -24.43
C SER A 436 -3.09 -10.31 -24.99
N GLU A 437 -2.19 -9.35 -24.88
CA GLU A 437 -0.78 -9.48 -25.31
C GLU A 437 -0.03 -10.56 -24.51
N LEU A 438 -0.44 -10.79 -23.26
CA LEU A 438 0.02 -11.86 -22.37
C LEU A 438 -0.88 -13.12 -22.42
N ASN A 439 -1.75 -13.23 -23.44
CA ASN A 439 -2.64 -14.37 -23.69
C ASN A 439 -3.55 -14.76 -22.51
N TRP A 440 -3.90 -13.82 -21.63
CA TRP A 440 -4.70 -14.10 -20.43
C TRP A 440 -4.11 -15.20 -19.54
N ALA A 441 -2.80 -15.45 -19.64
CA ALA A 441 -2.19 -16.68 -19.13
C ALA A 441 -2.36 -16.84 -17.61
N SER A 442 -2.28 -15.75 -16.86
CA SER A 442 -2.51 -15.74 -15.41
C SER A 442 -3.92 -16.21 -15.03
N HIS A 443 -4.96 -15.71 -15.71
CA HIS A 443 -6.34 -16.14 -15.47
C HIS A 443 -6.56 -17.60 -15.87
N TRP A 444 -5.98 -18.05 -16.98
CA TRP A 444 -6.04 -19.46 -17.38
C TRP A 444 -5.38 -20.40 -16.38
N VAL A 445 -4.19 -20.04 -15.87
CA VAL A 445 -3.49 -20.82 -14.85
C VAL A 445 -4.29 -20.84 -13.54
N MET A 446 -4.86 -19.70 -13.13
CA MET A 446 -5.75 -19.63 -11.97
C MET A 446 -6.97 -20.55 -12.16
N PHE A 447 -7.63 -20.51 -13.32
CA PHE A 447 -8.77 -21.37 -13.63
C PHE A 447 -8.38 -22.86 -13.59
N GLY A 448 -7.23 -23.22 -14.20
CA GLY A 448 -6.70 -24.57 -14.13
C GLY A 448 -6.43 -25.04 -12.70
N CYS A 449 -5.84 -24.18 -11.85
CA CYS A 449 -5.63 -24.47 -10.43
C CYS A 449 -6.95 -24.66 -9.68
N PHE A 450 -7.98 -23.88 -10.00
CA PHE A 450 -9.30 -24.00 -9.41
C PHE A 450 -9.99 -25.31 -9.81
N VAL A 451 -9.98 -25.67 -11.08
CA VAL A 451 -10.53 -26.95 -11.57
C VAL A 451 -9.77 -28.12 -10.93
N PHE A 452 -8.44 -28.06 -10.88
CA PHE A 452 -7.63 -29.09 -10.23
C PHE A 452 -7.97 -29.23 -8.74
N TYR A 453 -8.12 -28.12 -8.01
CA TYR A 453 -8.57 -28.13 -6.62
C TYR A 453 -9.94 -28.81 -6.45
N TRP A 454 -10.87 -28.62 -7.38
CA TRP A 454 -12.19 -29.24 -7.32
C TRP A 454 -12.17 -30.76 -7.59
N LEU A 455 -11.18 -31.24 -8.33
CA LEU A 455 -11.07 -32.65 -8.70
C LEU A 455 -10.42 -33.52 -7.60
N ILE A 456 -9.68 -32.92 -6.66
CA ILE A 456 -8.94 -33.61 -5.58
C ILE A 456 -9.59 -33.41 -4.20
#